data_AF-A0A1M6T8Z8-F1
#
_entry.id   AF-A0A1M6T8Z8-F1
#
_cell.length_a   1.000
_cell.length_b   1.000
_cell.length_c   1.000
_cell.angle_alpha   90.00
_cell.angle_beta   90.00
_cell.angle_gamma   90.00
#
_symmetry.space_group_name_H-M   'P 1'
#
loop_
_entity.id
_entity.type
_entity.pdbx_description
1 polymer ?
#
loop_
_entity_poly.entity_id
_entity_poly.type
_entity_poly.pdbx_seq_one_letter_code
_entity_poly.pdbx_strand_id
1 'polypeptide(L)'
;MEHKETCSVIILFALLGILTACGGQRQPRAYGGVGQLTSDDSMTIRMGQWDLLKYHSDKLGLDINYPSFLYHQDLPGEYGQEVFMADEMSISVMVDSLKGSHRPASQLMLAMGADLVEVGEDYSIQEGSDEDFDYYGKVLEDDTTRLVTVLLRYKPEHSEAAEPMREWVRNFKLK
;
A
#
# COMPACT_ATOMS: atom_id res chain seq x y z
N MET A 1 -40.40 -53.70 -22.47
CA MET A 1 -38.94 -53.68 -22.28
C MET A 1 -38.39 -52.82 -23.39
N GLU A 2 -37.86 -51.62 -23.18
CA GLU A 2 -37.34 -50.97 -21.98
C GLU A 2 -37.66 -49.46 -22.07
N HIS A 3 -38.30 -48.95 -21.02
CA HIS A 3 -38.29 -47.54 -20.65
C HIS A 3 -37.12 -47.35 -19.67
N LYS A 4 -36.56 -46.12 -19.62
CA LYS A 4 -35.26 -45.72 -19.05
C LYS A 4 -34.21 -45.86 -20.16
N GLU A 5 -33.74 -44.80 -20.81
CA GLU A 5 -32.79 -43.85 -20.23
C GLU A 5 -32.87 -42.45 -20.88
N THR A 6 -33.91 -41.67 -20.60
CA THR A 6 -34.02 -40.27 -21.08
C THR A 6 -34.22 -39.25 -19.96
N CYS A 7 -33.74 -39.55 -18.74
CA CYS A 7 -33.90 -38.67 -17.57
C CYS A 7 -32.60 -38.22 -16.87
N SER A 8 -31.41 -38.64 -17.30
CA SER A 8 -30.16 -38.33 -16.54
C SER A 8 -29.17 -37.39 -17.22
N VAL A 9 -29.56 -36.71 -18.31
CA VAL A 9 -28.66 -35.76 -19.02
C VAL A 9 -29.11 -34.30 -18.92
N ILE A 10 -30.34 -34.04 -18.46
CA ILE A 10 -30.92 -32.68 -18.42
C ILE A 10 -30.60 -31.95 -17.09
N ILE A 11 -30.12 -32.64 -16.06
CA ILE A 11 -29.83 -32.04 -14.74
C ILE A 11 -28.38 -31.50 -14.65
N LEU A 12 -27.49 -31.82 -15.61
CA LEU A 12 -26.12 -31.32 -15.59
C LEU A 12 -25.95 -29.93 -16.26
N PHE A 13 -26.94 -29.45 -17.00
CA PHE A 13 -26.88 -28.14 -17.68
C PHE A 13 -27.59 -27.00 -16.93
N ALA A 14 -28.25 -27.26 -15.80
CA ALA A 14 -28.96 -26.25 -15.03
C ALA A 14 -28.15 -25.69 -13.83
N LEU A 15 -26.94 -26.20 -13.58
CA LEU A 15 -26.11 -25.83 -12.42
C LEU A 15 -24.84 -25.04 -12.77
N LEU A 16 -24.69 -24.59 -14.02
CA LEU A 16 -23.55 -23.78 -14.49
C LEU A 16 -23.94 -22.35 -14.90
N GLY A 17 -25.11 -21.88 -14.48
CA GLY A 17 -25.72 -20.62 -14.95
C GLY A 17 -25.87 -19.49 -13.94
N ILE A 18 -25.29 -19.57 -12.74
CA ILE A 18 -25.45 -18.52 -11.70
C ILE A 18 -24.11 -18.13 -11.05
N LEU A 19 -23.08 -17.90 -11.86
CA LEU A 19 -21.83 -17.24 -11.41
C LEU A 19 -21.43 -16.03 -12.25
N THR A 20 -22.33 -15.46 -13.05
CA THR A 20 -22.11 -14.16 -13.70
C THR A 20 -23.01 -13.10 -13.09
N ALA A 21 -22.88 -12.91 -11.77
CA ALA A 21 -23.35 -11.74 -11.07
C ALA A 21 -22.25 -11.30 -10.10
N CYS A 22 -21.19 -10.72 -10.67
CA CYS A 22 -20.20 -9.81 -10.08
C CYS A 22 -19.00 -9.76 -11.03
N GLY A 23 -18.53 -8.56 -11.38
CA GLY A 23 -17.30 -8.39 -12.15
C GLY A 23 -17.51 -7.69 -13.49
N GLY A 24 -17.73 -6.38 -13.43
CA GLY A 24 -17.80 -5.54 -14.61
C GLY A 24 -17.43 -4.09 -14.34
N GLN A 25 -16.66 -3.79 -13.29
CA GLN A 25 -15.94 -2.53 -13.24
C GLN A 25 -14.76 -2.67 -14.20
N ARG A 26 -14.93 -2.02 -15.36
CA ARG A 26 -13.87 -1.80 -16.33
C ARG A 26 -12.63 -1.28 -15.60
N GLN A 27 -11.56 -2.08 -15.57
CA GLN A 27 -10.22 -1.54 -15.34
C GLN A 27 -10.01 -0.41 -16.37
N PRO A 28 -9.53 0.78 -15.97
CA PRO A 28 -9.03 1.75 -16.92
C PRO A 28 -7.93 1.08 -17.73
N ARG A 29 -8.09 1.08 -19.05
CA ARG A 29 -7.13 0.52 -20.00
C ARG A 29 -5.74 1.08 -19.71
N ALA A 30 -4.80 0.21 -19.35
CA ALA A 30 -3.39 0.51 -19.48
C ALA A 30 -3.07 0.80 -20.96
N TYR A 31 -2.42 1.93 -21.17
CA TYR A 31 -1.52 2.32 -22.26
C TYR A 31 -1.83 1.85 -23.70
N GLY A 32 -2.21 2.81 -24.55
CA GLY A 32 -2.25 2.66 -26.00
C GLY A 32 -1.55 3.81 -26.72
N GLY A 33 -0.32 3.56 -27.17
CA GLY A 33 0.50 4.43 -28.02
C GLY A 33 1.47 5.29 -27.19
N VAL A 34 2.79 5.20 -27.30
CA VAL A 34 3.65 4.91 -28.45
C VAL A 34 5.02 4.47 -27.88
N GLY A 35 5.70 3.54 -28.54
CA GLY A 35 7.14 3.33 -28.34
C GLY A 35 7.50 2.05 -27.60
N GLN A 36 8.20 1.17 -28.30
CA GLN A 36 8.94 0.06 -27.74
C GLN A 36 10.05 0.68 -26.87
N LEU A 37 9.91 0.60 -25.55
CA LEU A 37 10.91 1.13 -24.61
C LEU A 37 12.19 0.30 -24.76
N THR A 38 13.32 0.96 -25.03
CA THR A 38 14.63 0.34 -25.18
C THR A 38 15.53 0.72 -24.01
N SER A 39 16.61 -0.03 -23.76
CA SER A 39 17.48 0.09 -22.57
C SER A 39 18.20 1.43 -22.39
N ASP A 40 17.98 2.40 -23.29
CA ASP A 40 18.48 3.77 -23.21
C ASP A 40 17.42 4.76 -22.68
N ASP A 41 16.19 4.30 -22.45
CA ASP A 41 15.14 5.06 -21.78
C ASP A 41 15.42 5.08 -20.27
N SER A 42 16.46 5.82 -19.87
CA SER A 42 16.63 6.20 -18.47
C SER A 42 15.34 6.86 -18.01
N MET A 43 14.63 6.19 -17.11
CA MET A 43 13.46 6.74 -16.43
C MET A 43 13.96 7.88 -15.56
N THR A 44 14.17 9.03 -16.18
CA THR A 44 14.43 10.27 -15.47
C THR A 44 13.10 10.64 -14.85
N ILE A 45 12.79 10.09 -13.67
CA ILE A 45 11.79 10.70 -12.81
C ILE A 45 12.41 12.05 -12.42
N ARG A 46 12.19 13.07 -13.24
CA ARG A 46 12.32 14.46 -12.81
C ARG A 46 11.25 14.64 -11.75
N MET A 47 11.55 14.27 -10.51
CA MET A 47 10.77 14.67 -9.37
C MET A 47 10.98 16.18 -9.21
N GLY A 48 10.28 16.95 -10.05
CA GLY A 48 10.03 18.37 -9.80
C GLY A 48 9.36 18.53 -8.43
N GLN A 49 9.26 19.76 -7.96
CA GLN A 49 8.43 20.09 -6.80
C GLN A 49 7.05 19.45 -6.99
N TRP A 50 6.77 18.35 -6.29
CA TRP A 50 5.46 17.73 -6.31
C TRP A 50 4.58 18.50 -5.32
N ASP A 51 3.33 18.70 -5.71
CA ASP A 51 2.35 19.26 -4.79
C ASP A 51 1.95 18.19 -3.75
N LEU A 52 1.56 18.64 -2.56
CA LEU A 52 0.96 17.78 -1.54
C LEU A 52 -0.57 17.86 -1.65
N LEU A 53 -1.22 16.70 -1.74
CA LEU A 53 -2.67 16.60 -1.64
C LEU A 53 -3.06 16.39 -0.19
N LYS A 54 -3.99 17.22 0.30
CA LYS A 54 -4.60 17.05 1.61
C LYS A 54 -5.74 16.03 1.51
N TYR A 55 -5.69 15.01 2.35
CA TYR A 55 -6.74 14.01 2.51
C TYR A 55 -7.07 13.85 3.99
N HIS A 56 -8.36 13.91 4.32
CA HIS A 56 -8.84 13.57 5.65
C HIS A 56 -9.28 12.11 5.65
N SER A 57 -8.66 11.30 6.50
CA SER A 57 -9.05 9.91 6.68
C SER A 57 -10.02 9.81 7.85
N ASP A 58 -11.32 9.63 7.56
CA ASP A 58 -12.33 9.39 8.60
C ASP A 58 -12.03 8.11 9.38
N LYS A 59 -11.47 7.09 8.71
CA LYS A 59 -11.15 5.78 9.32
C LYS A 59 -9.96 5.84 10.28
N LEU A 60 -8.94 6.64 9.96
CA LEU A 60 -7.77 6.82 10.83
C LEU A 60 -7.95 7.98 11.83
N GLY A 61 -8.90 8.88 11.58
CA GLY A 61 -9.04 10.13 12.32
C GLY A 61 -7.81 11.02 12.17
N LEU A 62 -7.24 11.10 10.96
CA LEU A 62 -5.99 11.80 10.66
C LEU A 62 -6.07 12.59 9.35
N ASP A 63 -5.47 13.77 9.35
CA ASP A 63 -5.18 14.53 8.12
C ASP A 63 -3.82 14.10 7.56
N ILE A 64 -3.79 13.66 6.31
CA ILE A 64 -2.60 13.19 5.60
C ILE A 64 -2.32 14.14 4.43
N ASN A 65 -1.09 14.64 4.32
CA ASN A 65 -0.64 15.46 3.18
C ASN A 65 0.34 14.64 2.33
N TYR A 66 -0.15 13.90 1.35
CA TYR A 66 0.65 12.96 0.57
C TYR A 66 1.07 13.53 -0.80
N PRO A 67 2.17 13.05 -1.39
CA PRO A 67 2.61 13.48 -2.72
C PRO A 67 1.56 13.24 -3.80
N SER A 68 1.26 14.27 -4.59
CA SER A 68 0.18 14.30 -5.59
C SER A 68 0.29 13.29 -6.74
N PHE A 69 1.47 12.72 -6.96
CA PHE A 69 1.68 11.69 -7.97
C PHE A 69 1.29 10.28 -7.48
N LEU A 70 1.08 10.10 -6.17
CA LEU A 70 0.48 8.88 -5.63
C LEU A 70 -1.04 8.97 -5.76
N TYR A 71 -1.68 7.84 -6.01
CA TYR A 71 -3.13 7.72 -5.94
C TYR A 71 -3.54 6.98 -4.68
N HIS A 72 -4.61 7.46 -4.05
CA HIS A 72 -5.23 6.77 -2.93
C HIS A 72 -5.86 5.45 -3.40
N GLN A 73 -5.59 4.37 -2.67
CA GLN A 73 -6.12 3.03 -2.94
C GLN A 73 -7.09 2.64 -1.82
N ASP A 74 -8.34 2.38 -2.20
CA ASP A 74 -9.34 1.85 -1.28
C ASP A 74 -9.00 0.41 -0.89
N LEU A 75 -8.95 0.16 0.42
CA LEU A 75 -8.75 -1.16 1.03
C LEU A 75 -9.99 -1.56 1.84
N PRO A 76 -11.01 -2.15 1.20
CA PRO A 76 -12.22 -2.57 1.91
C PRO A 76 -11.89 -3.67 2.92
N GLY A 77 -12.06 -3.37 4.21
CA GLY A 77 -11.81 -4.30 5.32
C GLY A 77 -10.63 -3.92 6.22
N GLU A 78 -9.75 -3.03 5.75
CA GLU A 78 -8.60 -2.54 6.53
C GLU A 78 -8.95 -1.20 7.21
N TYR A 79 -9.50 -1.28 8.42
CA TYR A 79 -9.97 -0.11 9.16
C TYR A 79 -8.83 0.76 9.73
N GLY A 80 -7.64 0.18 9.91
CA GLY A 80 -6.48 0.82 10.52
C GLY A 80 -5.42 1.30 9.53
N GLN A 81 -5.67 1.26 8.22
CA GLN A 81 -4.64 1.54 7.22
C GLN A 81 -5.14 2.31 6.00
N GLU A 82 -4.48 3.41 5.63
CA GLU A 82 -4.58 4.06 4.32
C GLU A 82 -3.38 3.72 3.44
N VAL A 83 -3.61 3.54 2.14
CA VAL A 83 -2.53 3.30 1.17
C VAL A 83 -2.62 4.30 0.03
N PHE A 84 -1.46 4.89 -0.29
CA PHE A 84 -1.24 5.73 -1.46
C PHE A 84 -0.15 5.08 -2.28
N MET A 85 -0.40 4.84 -3.56
CA MET A 85 0.53 4.07 -4.38
C MET A 85 0.77 4.71 -5.74
N ALA A 86 1.90 4.34 -6.32
CA ALA A 86 2.25 4.45 -7.73
C ALA A 86 2.80 3.09 -8.17
N ASP A 87 3.05 2.89 -9.46
CA ASP A 87 3.36 1.58 -10.02
C ASP A 87 4.49 0.82 -9.27
N GLU A 88 5.48 1.54 -8.75
CA GLU A 88 6.69 0.95 -8.16
C GLU A 88 6.97 1.39 -6.72
N MET A 89 6.02 2.09 -6.10
CA MET A 89 6.13 2.51 -4.71
C MET A 89 4.77 2.65 -4.04
N SER A 90 4.75 2.49 -2.72
CA SER A 90 3.57 2.77 -1.92
C SER A 90 3.94 3.40 -0.59
N ILE A 91 3.06 4.25 -0.10
CA ILE A 91 3.07 4.80 1.24
C ILE A 91 1.83 4.27 1.95
N SER A 92 2.05 3.53 3.04
CA SER A 92 1.00 3.11 3.95
C SER A 92 1.04 3.97 5.20
N VAL A 93 -0.12 4.50 5.62
CA VAL A 93 -0.29 5.14 6.93
C VAL A 93 -1.18 4.24 7.76
N MET A 94 -0.65 3.72 8.86
CA MET A 94 -1.32 2.76 9.74
C MET A 94 -1.48 3.37 11.13
N VAL A 95 -2.63 3.13 11.76
CA VAL A 95 -2.91 3.56 13.13
C VAL A 95 -3.25 2.34 13.99
N ASP A 96 -2.39 2.07 14.96
CA ASP A 96 -2.58 1.00 15.94
C ASP A 96 -2.94 1.58 17.31
N SER A 97 -3.76 0.85 18.07
CA SER A 97 -4.06 1.23 19.45
C SER A 97 -2.99 0.73 20.42
N LEU A 98 -2.52 1.62 21.30
CA LEU A 98 -1.69 1.25 22.45
C LEU A 98 -2.49 0.52 23.55
N LYS A 99 -3.83 0.45 23.44
CA LYS A 99 -4.69 -0.25 24.39
C LYS A 99 -4.69 -1.76 24.11
N GLY A 100 -3.58 -2.43 24.42
CA GLY A 100 -3.43 -3.89 24.33
C GLY A 100 -1.98 -4.33 24.53
N SER A 101 -1.74 -5.65 24.67
CA SER A 101 -0.38 -6.22 24.74
C SER A 101 0.27 -6.38 23.35
N HIS A 102 -0.01 -5.45 22.43
CA HIS A 102 0.55 -5.50 21.09
C HIS A 102 1.95 -4.90 21.10
N ARG A 103 2.90 -5.60 20.48
CA ARG A 103 4.24 -5.06 20.28
C ARG A 103 4.11 -3.84 19.36
N PRO A 104 4.76 -2.70 19.69
CA PRO A 104 4.81 -1.55 18.79
C PRO A 104 5.26 -1.96 17.39
N ALA A 105 4.75 -1.28 16.36
CA ALA A 105 5.12 -1.54 14.97
C ALA A 105 6.65 -1.53 14.76
N SER A 106 7.37 -0.65 15.46
CA SER A 106 8.83 -0.60 15.45
C SER A 106 9.46 -1.91 15.93
N GLN A 107 8.95 -2.49 17.02
CA GLN A 107 9.43 -3.79 17.51
C GLN A 107 9.07 -4.94 16.57
N LEU A 108 7.93 -4.87 15.88
CA LEU A 108 7.56 -5.84 14.86
C LEU A 108 8.52 -5.76 13.67
N MET A 109 8.81 -4.56 13.18
CA MET A 109 9.76 -4.34 12.09
C MET A 109 11.16 -4.87 12.45
N LEU A 110 11.66 -4.55 13.64
CA LEU A 110 12.94 -5.08 14.12
C LEU A 110 12.93 -6.62 14.22
N ALA A 111 11.82 -7.21 14.69
CA ALA A 111 11.69 -8.66 14.75
C ALA A 111 11.66 -9.34 13.37
N MET A 112 11.27 -8.60 12.33
CA MET A 112 11.32 -9.02 10.93
C MET A 112 12.69 -8.79 10.28
N GLY A 113 13.69 -8.33 11.04
CA GLY A 113 15.04 -8.10 10.55
C GLY A 113 15.28 -6.69 10.00
N ALA A 114 14.37 -5.74 10.24
CA ALA A 114 14.63 -4.34 9.94
C ALA A 114 15.78 -3.80 10.80
N ASP A 115 16.58 -2.92 10.22
CA ASP A 115 17.61 -2.15 10.89
C ASP A 115 17.03 -0.86 11.48
N LEU A 116 17.52 -0.48 12.67
CA LEU A 116 17.18 0.78 13.30
C LEU A 116 18.05 1.91 12.72
N VAL A 117 17.41 2.88 12.05
CA VAL A 117 18.09 3.99 11.38
C VAL A 117 18.22 5.19 12.31
N GLU A 118 17.14 5.54 13.00
CA GLU A 118 17.04 6.76 13.81
C GLU A 118 16.05 6.58 14.97
N VAL A 119 16.31 7.24 16.10
CA VAL A 119 15.39 7.33 17.24
C VAL A 119 15.33 8.77 17.70
N GLY A 120 14.12 9.33 17.76
CA GLY A 120 13.81 10.61 18.36
C GLY A 120 13.13 10.46 19.72
N GLU A 121 12.58 11.55 20.25
CA GLU A 121 11.88 11.55 21.54
C GLU A 121 10.54 10.80 21.46
N ASP A 122 9.81 10.98 20.35
CA ASP A 122 8.45 10.48 20.09
C ASP A 122 8.35 9.65 18.80
N TYR A 123 9.48 9.28 18.21
CA TYR A 123 9.51 8.47 16.99
C TYR A 123 10.72 7.55 16.87
N SER A 124 10.61 6.58 15.99
CA SER A 124 11.72 5.77 15.52
C SER A 124 11.60 5.52 14.02
N ILE A 125 12.73 5.29 13.37
CA ILE A 125 12.81 4.99 11.94
C ILE A 125 13.52 3.66 11.77
N GLN A 126 12.91 2.78 10.97
CA GLN A 126 13.46 1.49 10.60
C GLN A 126 13.51 1.36 9.09
N GLU A 127 14.49 0.60 8.60
CA GLU A 127 14.56 0.20 7.20
C GLU A 127 14.84 -1.28 7.09
N GLY A 128 14.42 -1.88 6.00
CA GLY A 128 14.68 -3.29 5.76
C GLY A 128 14.22 -3.68 4.37
N SER A 129 14.26 -4.98 4.11
CA SER A 129 13.86 -5.56 2.85
C SER A 129 13.03 -6.81 3.08
N ASP A 130 12.10 -7.06 2.15
CA ASP A 130 11.46 -8.35 1.96
C ASP A 130 11.89 -8.94 0.61
N GLU A 131 11.20 -9.99 0.12
CA GLU A 131 11.62 -10.70 -1.11
C GLU A 131 11.65 -9.79 -2.35
N ASP A 132 10.73 -8.82 -2.43
CA ASP A 132 10.51 -8.01 -3.64
C ASP A 132 10.66 -6.50 -3.40
N PHE A 133 10.66 -6.05 -2.14
CA PHE A 133 10.61 -4.63 -1.80
C PHE A 133 11.58 -4.26 -0.68
N ASP A 134 12.19 -3.09 -0.84
CA ASP A 134 12.77 -2.36 0.28
C ASP A 134 11.69 -1.53 0.97
N TYR A 135 11.85 -1.33 2.27
CA TYR A 135 10.95 -0.49 3.05
C TYR A 135 11.69 0.46 3.98
N TYR A 136 11.10 1.65 4.15
CA TYR A 136 11.55 2.69 5.05
C TYR A 136 10.35 3.20 5.84
N GLY A 137 10.35 2.94 7.14
CA GLY A 137 9.21 3.20 8.02
C GLY A 137 9.54 4.17 9.14
N LYS A 138 8.64 5.10 9.40
CA LYS A 138 8.65 5.95 10.60
C LYS A 138 7.47 5.57 11.49
N VAL A 139 7.77 5.25 12.74
CA VAL A 139 6.77 4.96 13.78
C VAL A 139 6.75 6.15 14.74
N LEU A 140 5.59 6.76 14.89
CA LEU A 140 5.32 7.91 15.76
C LEU A 140 4.43 7.48 16.92
N GLU A 141 4.76 7.92 18.13
CA GLU A 141 3.91 7.80 19.30
C GLU A 141 3.04 9.06 19.41
N ASP A 142 1.71 8.89 19.42
CA ASP A 142 0.80 10.00 19.72
C ASP A 142 0.47 10.00 21.21
N ASP A 143 0.54 11.19 21.82
CA ASP A 143 0.77 11.53 23.23
C ASP A 143 0.04 10.74 24.34
N THR A 144 -0.87 9.80 24.07
CA THR A 144 -1.35 8.86 25.11
C THR A 144 -1.95 7.53 24.64
N THR A 145 -2.30 7.29 23.35
CA THR A 145 -3.14 6.11 23.02
C THR A 145 -2.98 5.43 21.66
N ARG A 146 -2.22 5.99 20.71
CA ARG A 146 -2.06 5.39 19.37
C ARG A 146 -0.62 5.45 18.88
N LEU A 147 -0.26 4.47 18.08
CA LEU A 147 0.96 4.45 17.27
C LEU A 147 0.58 4.74 15.84
N VAL A 148 1.29 5.65 15.19
CA VAL A 148 1.12 5.93 13.76
C VAL A 148 2.36 5.48 13.02
N THR A 149 2.20 4.53 12.10
CA THR A 149 3.29 4.02 11.28
C THR A 149 3.11 4.49 9.86
N VAL A 150 4.12 5.19 9.35
CA VAL A 150 4.21 5.62 7.95
C VAL A 150 5.27 4.76 7.28
N LEU A 151 4.85 3.87 6.38
CA LEU A 151 5.72 2.89 5.72
C LEU A 151 5.78 3.18 4.23
N LEU A 152 6.96 3.57 3.75
CA LEU A 152 7.29 3.57 2.33
C LEU A 152 7.78 2.17 1.95
N ARG A 153 7.21 1.59 0.88
CA ARG A 153 7.73 0.39 0.19
C ARG A 153 8.04 0.74 -1.25
N TYR A 154 9.17 0.28 -1.77
CA TYR A 154 9.62 0.54 -3.14
C TYR A 154 10.45 -0.64 -3.63
N LYS A 155 10.54 -0.82 -4.95
CA LYS A 155 11.41 -1.85 -5.49
C LYS A 155 12.89 -1.46 -5.32
N PRO A 156 13.79 -2.38 -4.94
CA PRO A 156 15.19 -2.05 -4.64
C PRO A 156 15.94 -1.35 -5.79
N GLU A 157 15.61 -1.67 -7.05
CA GLU A 157 16.19 -1.02 -8.23
C GLU A 157 15.94 0.49 -8.33
N HIS A 158 14.95 1.00 -7.58
CA HIS A 158 14.55 2.42 -7.56
C HIS A 158 14.98 3.16 -6.30
N SER A 159 15.93 2.62 -5.53
CA SER A 159 16.39 3.22 -4.26
C SER A 159 16.76 4.71 -4.37
N GLU A 160 17.54 5.10 -5.38
CA GLU A 160 17.89 6.51 -5.61
C GLU A 160 16.66 7.38 -5.89
N ALA A 161 15.69 6.86 -6.64
CA ALA A 161 14.44 7.55 -6.91
C ALA A 161 13.52 7.59 -5.68
N ALA A 162 13.70 6.68 -4.71
CA ALA A 162 12.92 6.66 -3.47
C ALA A 162 13.42 7.66 -2.42
N GLU A 163 14.63 8.20 -2.53
CA GLU A 163 15.21 9.17 -1.58
C GLU A 163 14.28 10.34 -1.23
N PRO A 164 13.62 11.00 -2.19
CA PRO A 164 12.75 12.13 -1.85
C PRO A 164 11.49 11.68 -1.07
N MET A 165 11.07 10.42 -1.25
CA MET A 165 10.01 9.81 -0.44
C MET A 165 10.49 9.39 0.95
N ARG A 166 11.74 8.91 1.08
CA ARG A 166 12.35 8.65 2.39
C ARG A 166 12.44 9.95 3.19
N GLU A 167 12.80 11.05 2.55
CA GLU A 167 12.80 12.38 3.19
C GLU A 167 11.38 12.81 3.61
N TRP A 168 10.37 12.59 2.77
CA TRP A 168 8.98 12.86 3.13
C TRP A 168 8.54 12.03 4.36
N VAL A 169 8.84 10.73 4.39
CA VAL A 169 8.53 9.84 5.54
C VAL A 169 9.25 10.31 6.80
N ARG A 170 10.55 10.61 6.71
CA ARG A 170 11.35 11.13 7.83
C ARG A 170 10.73 12.41 8.40
N ASN A 171 10.28 13.31 7.53
CA ASN A 171 9.69 14.59 7.91
C ASN A 171 8.19 14.54 8.25
N PHE A 172 7.55 13.37 8.14
CA PHE A 172 6.15 13.23 8.50
C PHE A 172 5.92 13.55 9.98
N LYS A 173 4.87 14.32 10.26
CA LYS A 173 4.47 14.75 11.60
C LYS A 173 2.96 14.61 11.75
N LEU A 174 2.54 14.21 12.95
CA LEU A 174 1.14 14.29 13.35
C LEU A 174 0.77 15.78 13.53
N LYS A 175 -0.42 16.16 13.08
CA LYS A 175 -0.99 17.51 13.24
C LYS A 175 -2.15 17.46 14.22
#